data_AF-A0A2M6WXA7-F1
#
_entry.id   AF-A0A2M6WXA7-F1
#
_cell.length_a   1.000
_cell.length_b   1.000
_cell.length_c   1.000
_cell.angle_alpha   90.00
_cell.angle_beta   90.00
_cell.angle_gamma   90.00
#
_symmetry.space_group_name_H-M   'P 1'
#
loop_
_entity.id
_entity.type
_entity.pdbx_description
1 polymer ?
#
loop_
_entity_poly.entity_id
_entity_poly.type
_entity_poly.pdbx_seq_one_letter_code
_entity_poly.pdbx_strand_id
1 'polypeptide(L)'
;MNYHPVCKKIVDLLKSQDIWFKTFEHGAVTTSEEAAKVRTGYSLAQGAKALIVKVSSGNDFAMLVIPGDHKFSNSLVKKALDTSSLCFATEGQVSELTGGVKLGGVPPFGNLFN
;
A
#
# COMPACT_ATOMS: atom_id res chain seq x y z
N MET A 1 -16.05 -6.71 14.54
CA MET A 1 -15.54 -6.17 13.27
C MET A 1 -15.15 -7.33 12.38
N ASN A 2 -15.55 -7.32 11.11
CA ASN A 2 -15.07 -8.32 10.15
C ASN A 2 -13.86 -7.73 9.42
N TYR A 3 -12.68 -8.32 9.64
CA TYR A 3 -11.46 -7.93 8.94
C TYR A 3 -11.52 -8.37 7.48
N HIS A 4 -10.92 -7.57 6.59
CA HIS A 4 -10.71 -8.00 5.21
C HIS A 4 -9.82 -9.26 5.20
N PRO A 5 -10.05 -10.27 4.33
CA PRO A 5 -9.24 -11.49 4.28
C PRO A 5 -7.73 -11.24 4.11
N VAL A 6 -7.35 -10.12 3.49
CA VAL A 6 -5.96 -9.68 3.35
C VAL A 6 -5.25 -9.49 4.70
N CYS A 7 -5.94 -9.03 5.74
CA CYS A 7 -5.35 -8.92 7.09
C CYS A 7 -4.87 -10.29 7.59
N LYS A 8 -5.68 -11.34 7.39
CA LYS A 8 -5.30 -12.71 7.74
C LYS A 8 -4.12 -13.19 6.90
N LYS A 9 -4.13 -12.95 5.58
CA LYS A 9 -3.01 -13.32 4.69
C LYS A 9 -1.68 -12.70 5.15
N ILE A 10 -1.69 -11.42 5.54
CA ILE A 10 -0.49 -10.73 6.06
C ILE A 10 -0.01 -11.37 7.36
N VAL A 11 -0.91 -11.58 8.33
CA VAL A 11 -0.56 -12.17 9.62
C VAL A 11 -0.01 -13.59 9.44
N ASP A 12 -0.64 -14.40 8.61
CA ASP A 12 -0.20 -15.77 8.35
C ASP A 12 1.18 -15.78 7.65
N LEU A 13 1.42 -14.88 6.69
CA LEU A 13 2.72 -14.71 6.05
C LEU A 13 3.82 -14.38 7.09
N LEU A 14 3.62 -13.34 7.90
CA LEU A 14 4.59 -12.93 8.91
C LEU A 14 4.90 -14.06 9.91
N LYS A 15 3.86 -14.78 10.36
CA LYS A 15 4.02 -15.94 11.25
C LYS A 15 4.78 -17.08 10.59
N SER A 16 4.48 -17.40 9.34
CA SER A 16 5.16 -18.49 8.60
C SER A 16 6.65 -18.24 8.41
N GLN A 17 7.07 -16.97 8.44
CA GLN A 17 8.46 -16.56 8.28
C GLN A 17 9.13 -16.23 9.62
N ASP A 18 8.46 -16.48 10.75
CA ASP A 18 8.92 -16.16 12.10
C ASP A 18 9.34 -14.68 12.29
N ILE A 19 8.61 -13.77 11.64
CA ILE A 19 8.85 -12.33 11.71
C ILE A 19 8.06 -11.77 12.90
N TRP A 20 8.73 -11.06 13.80
CA TRP A 20 8.06 -10.36 14.89
C TRP A 20 7.15 -9.24 14.37
N PHE A 21 5.92 -9.16 14.89
CA PHE A 21 5.00 -8.06 14.61
C PHE A 21 4.06 -7.80 15.78
N LYS A 22 3.48 -6.59 15.79
CA LYS A 22 2.41 -6.20 16.71
C LYS A 22 1.30 -5.53 15.92
N THR A 23 0.06 -5.82 16.28
CA THR A 23 -1.13 -5.15 15.74
C THR A 23 -1.81 -4.34 16.82
N PHE A 24 -2.57 -3.32 16.42
CA PHE A 24 -3.46 -2.57 17.30
C PHE A 24 -4.65 -2.09 16.48
N GLU A 25 -5.78 -1.85 17.15
CA GLU A 25 -6.99 -1.36 16.50
C GLU A 25 -7.12 0.15 16.68
N HIS A 26 -7.63 0.82 15.64
CA HIS A 26 -7.92 2.24 15.68
C HIS A 26 -9.08 2.62 14.76
N GLY A 27 -9.68 3.78 15.00
CA GLY A 27 -10.69 4.35 14.10
C GLY A 27 -10.10 4.68 12.72
N ALA A 28 -10.93 4.71 11.68
CA ALA A 28 -10.48 5.06 10.34
C ALA A 28 -9.83 6.45 10.31
N VAL A 29 -8.71 6.55 9.61
CA VAL A 29 -7.95 7.80 9.40
C VAL A 29 -7.80 8.01 7.90
N THR A 30 -7.77 9.26 7.48
CA THR A 30 -7.76 9.63 6.06
C THR A 30 -6.41 10.17 5.61
N THR A 31 -5.71 10.89 6.50
CA THR A 31 -4.41 11.49 6.21
C THR A 31 -3.27 10.72 6.87
N SER A 32 -2.05 10.90 6.36
CA SER A 32 -0.87 10.22 6.92
C SER A 32 -0.50 10.79 8.29
N GLU A 33 -0.78 12.07 8.48
CA GLU A 33 -0.65 12.83 9.70
C GLU A 33 -1.61 12.32 10.78
N GLU A 34 -2.87 12.05 10.44
CA GLU A 34 -3.83 11.38 11.33
C GLU A 34 -3.35 9.98 11.70
N ALA A 35 -2.89 9.20 10.71
CA ALA A 35 -2.39 7.86 10.95
C ALA A 35 -1.19 7.84 11.90
N ALA A 36 -0.27 8.80 11.78
CA ALA A 36 0.87 8.94 12.68
C ALA A 36 0.47 9.30 14.12
N LYS A 37 -0.53 10.16 14.31
CA LYS A 37 -1.05 10.51 15.65
C LYS A 37 -1.67 9.32 16.37
N VAL A 38 -2.29 8.43 15.61
CA VAL A 38 -2.99 7.25 16.13
C VAL A 38 -2.02 6.09 16.39
N ARG A 39 -0.95 5.97 15.58
CA ARG A 39 0.13 4.98 15.73
C ARG A 39 1.14 5.45 16.78
N THR A 40 0.86 5.18 18.06
CA THR A 40 1.82 5.50 19.12
C THR A 40 3.12 4.70 18.94
N GLY A 41 4.26 5.41 18.94
CA GLY A 41 5.59 4.80 18.88
C GLY A 41 6.27 4.77 17.51
N TYR A 42 5.69 5.36 16.46
CA TYR A 42 6.34 5.49 15.15
C TYR A 42 6.22 6.91 14.59
N SER A 43 7.26 7.37 13.89
CA SER A 43 7.24 8.63 13.17
C SER A 43 6.48 8.50 11.84
N LEU A 44 6.09 9.64 11.26
CA LEU A 44 5.46 9.68 9.93
C LEU A 44 6.32 8.99 8.86
N ALA A 45 7.64 9.17 8.92
CA ALA A 45 8.61 8.59 7.99
C ALA A 45 8.70 7.05 8.08
N GLN A 46 8.42 6.48 9.27
CA GLN A 46 8.40 5.02 9.47
C GLN A 46 7.12 4.38 8.93
N GLY A 47 6.06 5.15 8.71
CA GLY A 47 4.87 4.66 8.02
C GLY A 47 5.16 4.40 6.54
N ALA A 48 4.67 3.29 6.00
CA ALA A 48 4.72 3.03 4.56
C ALA A 48 3.35 3.28 3.91
N LYS A 49 3.36 3.82 2.69
CA LYS A 49 2.22 3.96 1.78
C LYS A 49 2.40 3.03 0.60
N ALA A 50 1.33 2.40 0.15
CA ALA A 50 1.31 1.64 -1.09
C ALA A 50 0.44 2.39 -2.12
N LEU A 51 1.02 2.69 -3.29
CA LEU A 51 0.32 3.27 -4.43
C LEU A 51 0.35 2.28 -5.57
N ILE A 52 -0.78 2.09 -6.27
CA ILE A 52 -0.83 1.26 -7.47
C ILE A 52 -0.88 2.15 -8.70
N VAL A 53 0.05 1.94 -9.62
CA VAL A 53 0.18 2.68 -10.88
C VAL A 53 0.10 1.72 -12.05
N LYS A 54 -0.47 2.16 -13.16
CA LYS A 54 -0.46 1.44 -14.44
C LYS A 54 0.68 1.97 -15.30
N VAL A 55 1.48 1.06 -15.84
CA VAL A 55 2.59 1.38 -16.74
C VAL A 55 2.09 1.31 -18.19
N SER A 56 2.19 2.43 -18.90
CA SER A 56 1.40 2.70 -20.11
C SER A 56 1.75 1.89 -21.36
N SER A 57 2.80 1.08 -21.31
CA SER A 57 3.18 0.17 -22.41
C SER A 57 2.43 -1.17 -22.36
N GLY A 58 1.67 -1.46 -21.30
CA GLY A 58 0.97 -2.74 -21.14
C GLY A 58 -0.26 -2.67 -20.23
N ASN A 59 -0.75 -3.84 -19.83
CA ASN A 59 -1.74 -3.99 -18.75
C ASN A 59 -1.06 -4.22 -17.40
N ASP A 60 0.22 -3.87 -17.29
CA ASP A 60 1.03 -4.10 -16.11
C ASP A 60 0.79 -3.02 -15.07
N PHE A 61 0.65 -3.46 -13.82
CA PHE A 61 0.54 -2.61 -12.66
C PHE A 61 1.82 -2.72 -11.83
N ALA A 62 2.20 -1.61 -11.18
CA ALA A 62 3.28 -1.60 -10.22
C ALA A 62 2.77 -1.07 -8.87
N MET A 63 3.20 -1.71 -7.79
CA MET A 63 3.03 -1.19 -6.44
C MET A 63 4.27 -0.39 -6.05
N LEU A 64 4.06 0.88 -5.72
CA LEU A 64 5.09 1.76 -5.19
C LEU A 64 4.94 1.82 -3.68
N VAL A 65 5.96 1.34 -2.96
CA VAL A 65 6.04 1.44 -1.51
C VAL A 65 6.94 2.61 -1.14
N ILE A 66 6.37 3.66 -0.53
CA ILE A 66 7.10 4.88 -0.16
C ILE A 66 6.88 5.26 1.31
N PRO A 67 7.82 5.99 1.94
CA PRO A 67 7.64 6.56 3.27
C PRO A 67 6.40 7.48 3.38
N GLY A 68 5.84 7.57 4.58
CA GLY A 68 4.61 8.28 4.88
C GLY A 68 4.73 9.80 4.77
N ASP A 69 5.94 10.34 4.89
CA ASP A 69 6.30 11.74 4.71
C ASP A 69 6.71 12.08 3.27
N HIS A 70 6.90 11.08 2.41
CA HIS A 70 7.26 11.29 1.01
C HIS A 70 6.02 11.53 0.13
N LYS A 71 6.22 12.35 -0.91
CA LYS A 71 5.24 12.62 -1.96
C LYS A 71 5.59 11.83 -3.22
N PHE A 72 4.55 11.39 -3.92
CA PHE A 72 4.70 10.77 -5.23
C PHE A 72 5.31 11.76 -6.24
N SER A 73 6.28 11.28 -7.02
CA SER A 73 6.88 12.04 -8.12
C SER A 73 6.81 11.25 -9.41
N ASN A 74 6.00 11.73 -10.35
CA ASN A 74 5.80 11.09 -11.65
C ASN A 74 7.13 10.96 -12.42
N SER A 75 8.01 11.95 -12.36
CA SER A 75 9.30 11.92 -13.07
C SER A 75 10.25 10.87 -12.48
N LEU A 76 10.33 10.77 -11.15
CA LEU A 76 11.19 9.78 -10.48
C LEU A 76 10.69 8.35 -10.74
N VAL A 77 9.38 8.13 -10.70
CA VAL A 77 8.81 6.80 -10.95
C VAL A 77 8.98 6.40 -12.41
N LYS A 78 8.70 7.29 -13.36
CA LYS A 78 8.94 7.02 -14.78
C LYS A 78 10.39 6.64 -15.05
N LYS A 79 11.33 7.36 -14.44
CA LYS A 79 12.77 7.03 -14.53
C LYS A 79 13.10 5.68 -13.88
N ALA A 80 12.51 5.36 -12.73
CA ALA A 80 12.77 4.11 -12.01
C ALA A 80 12.20 2.88 -12.72
N LEU A 81 11.07 3.05 -13.42
CA LEU A 81 10.38 1.98 -14.16
C LEU A 81 10.75 1.95 -15.66
N ASP A 82 11.69 2.80 -16.10
CA ASP A 82 12.07 2.98 -17.51
C ASP A 82 10.85 3.10 -18.45
N THR A 83 9.92 3.99 -18.11
CA THR A 83 8.67 4.15 -18.85
C THR A 83 8.38 5.61 -19.20
N SER A 84 7.81 5.83 -20.39
CA SER A 84 7.43 7.15 -20.87
C SER A 84 6.07 7.62 -20.34
N SER A 85 5.20 6.69 -19.90
CA SER A 85 3.85 7.02 -19.47
C SER A 85 3.38 6.17 -18.29
N LEU A 86 2.67 6.83 -17.39
CA LEU A 86 2.30 6.35 -16.07
C LEU A 86 0.99 7.02 -15.68
N CYS A 87 0.03 6.24 -15.18
CA CYS A 87 -1.17 6.76 -14.55
C CYS A 87 -1.48 6.00 -13.27
N PHE A 88 -2.25 6.60 -12.37
CA PHE A 88 -2.75 5.88 -11.19
C PHE A 88 -3.78 4.83 -11.61
N ALA A 89 -3.79 3.68 -10.94
CA ALA A 89 -4.86 2.72 -11.09
C ALA A 89 -6.18 3.32 -10.58
N THR A 90 -7.28 3.04 -11.27
CA THR A 90 -8.61 3.46 -10.83
C THR A 90 -9.06 2.67 -9.59
N GLU A 91 -10.08 3.15 -8.88
CA GLU A 91 -10.65 2.42 -7.74
C GLU A 91 -11.10 1.00 -8.12
N GLY A 92 -11.75 0.85 -9.30
CA GLY A 92 -12.17 -0.45 -9.81
C GLY A 92 -10.99 -1.40 -10.05
N GLN A 93 -9.91 -0.90 -10.67
CA GLN A 93 -8.70 -1.69 -10.91
C GLN A 93 -8.01 -2.09 -9.59
N VAL A 94 -7.91 -1.16 -8.63
CA VAL A 94 -7.34 -1.47 -7.32
C VAL A 94 -8.18 -2.52 -6.60
N SER A 95 -9.51 -2.39 -6.62
CA SER A 95 -10.42 -3.36 -6.01
C SER A 95 -10.25 -4.76 -6.65
N GLU A 96 -10.16 -4.82 -7.98
CA GLU A 96 -9.95 -6.06 -8.72
C GLU A 96 -8.61 -6.73 -8.35
N LEU A 97 -7.49 -5.99 -8.40
CA LEU A 97 -6.15 -6.49 -8.08
C LEU A 97 -6.02 -6.96 -6.63
N THR A 98 -6.69 -6.27 -5.71
CA THR A 98 -6.54 -6.50 -4.26
C THR A 98 -7.63 -7.38 -3.66
N GLY A 99 -8.61 -7.80 -4.46
CA GLY A 99 -9.76 -8.58 -3.99
C GLY A 99 -10.69 -7.79 -3.07
N GLY A 100 -10.86 -6.49 -3.31
CA GLY A 100 -11.82 -5.63 -2.60
C GLY A 100 -11.22 -4.66 -1.59
N VAL A 101 -9.90 -4.46 -1.55
CA VAL A 101 -9.31 -3.46 -0.65
C VAL A 101 -9.59 -2.07 -1.19
N LYS A 102 -10.15 -1.21 -0.33
CA LYS A 102 -10.45 0.19 -0.67
C LYS A 102 -9.17 1.01 -0.83
N LEU A 103 -9.22 2.02 -1.70
CA LEU A 103 -8.17 3.03 -1.82
C LEU A 103 -7.82 3.62 -0.45
N GLY A 104 -6.52 3.83 -0.20
CA GLY A 104 -5.99 4.26 1.09
C GLY A 104 -5.82 3.14 2.14
N GLY A 105 -6.43 1.97 1.93
CA GLY A 105 -6.27 0.79 2.78
C GLY A 105 -5.35 -0.28 2.21
N VAL A 106 -4.78 -0.06 1.02
CA VAL A 106 -3.90 -1.04 0.35
C VAL A 106 -2.61 -1.22 1.15
N PRO A 107 -2.28 -2.44 1.60
CA PRO A 107 -1.08 -2.70 2.37
C PRO A 107 0.14 -2.87 1.45
N PRO A 108 1.37 -2.59 1.93
CA PRO A 108 2.61 -2.68 1.13
C PRO A 108 3.10 -4.13 0.96
N PHE A 109 2.20 -5.03 0.57
CA PHE A 109 2.45 -6.46 0.39
C PHE A 109 2.08 -6.86 -1.05
N GLY A 110 2.81 -6.31 -2.03
CA GLY A 110 2.56 -6.55 -3.45
C GLY A 110 2.54 -8.04 -3.82
N ASN A 111 3.31 -8.87 -3.11
CA ASN A 111 3.36 -10.31 -3.27
C ASN A 111 2.06 -11.06 -2.89
N LEU A 112 1.09 -10.38 -2.27
CA LEU A 112 -0.23 -10.95 -1.95
C LEU A 112 -1.28 -10.69 -3.03
N PHE A 113 -0.93 -9.92 -4.06
CA PHE A 113 -1.80 -9.48 -5.14
C PHE A 113 -1.24 -9.97 -6.47
N ASN A 114 -2.12 -10.14 -7.45
CA ASN A 114 -1.78 -10.59 -8.81
C ASN A 114 -1.81 -9.42 -9.77
#